data_AF-A0A924HXF5-F1
#
_entry.id   AF-A0A924HXF5-F1
#
_cell.length_a   1.000
_cell.length_b   1.000
_cell.length_c   1.000
_cell.angle_alpha   90.00
_cell.angle_beta   90.00
_cell.angle_gamma   90.00
#
_symmetry.space_group_name_H-M   'P 1'
#
loop_
_entity.id
_entity.type
_entity.pdbx_description
1 polymer ?
#
loop_
_entity_poly.entity_id
_entity_poly.type
_entity_poly.pdbx_seq_one_letter_code
_entity_poly.pdbx_strand_id
1 'polypeptide(L)'
;MLPATLLPALLLALVPTFLIEALLRPRPLPFWRRPAACLALHLGVLLLIFMLELAVFRRPYFAALSVLGWFGFVVLVSVAKEQVLREPFIYQDFDYFTDAIRHPRLYLPFLGWVRALLVGA
;
A
#
# COMPACT_ATOMS: atom_id res chain seq x y z
N MET A 1 1.95 -10.34 28.35
CA MET A 1 1.31 -9.00 28.35
C MET A 1 1.54 -8.37 26.99
N LEU A 2 0.49 -8.05 26.24
CA LEU A 2 0.65 -7.33 24.97
C LEU A 2 1.20 -5.93 25.27
N PRO A 3 2.28 -5.48 24.62
CA PRO A 3 2.78 -4.12 24.80
C PRO A 3 1.67 -3.10 24.58
N ALA A 4 1.56 -2.11 25.46
CA ALA A 4 0.55 -1.05 25.37
C ALA A 4 0.59 -0.27 24.03
N THR A 5 1.71 -0.35 23.32
CA THR A 5 1.95 0.28 22.01
C THR A 5 1.40 -0.51 20.82
N LEU A 6 1.02 -1.79 20.97
CA LEU A 6 0.56 -2.61 19.84
C LEU A 6 -0.81 -2.20 19.33
N LEU A 7 -1.77 -2.05 20.24
CA LEU A 7 -3.14 -1.67 19.86
C LEU A 7 -3.18 -0.31 19.12
N PRO A 8 -2.56 0.77 19.63
CA PRO A 8 -2.57 2.04 18.91
C PRO A 8 -1.82 1.97 17.57
N ALA A 9 -0.74 1.19 17.48
CA ALA A 9 -0.03 1.00 16.22
C ALA A 9 -0.86 0.22 15.18
N LEU A 10 -1.57 -0.82 15.61
CA LEU A 10 -2.47 -1.57 14.73
C LEU A 10 -3.63 -0.70 14.24
N LEU A 11 -4.22 0.12 15.12
CA LEU A 11 -5.25 1.09 14.74
C LEU A 11 -4.72 2.14 13.76
N LEU A 12 -3.48 2.61 13.98
CA LEU A 12 -2.79 3.50 13.06
C LEU A 12 -2.58 2.86 11.69
N ALA A 13 -2.25 1.57 11.61
CA ALA A 13 -2.14 0.86 10.32
C ALA A 13 -3.52 0.67 9.66
N LEU A 14 -4.54 0.31 10.44
CA LEU A 14 -5.83 -0.10 9.90
C LEU A 14 -6.72 1.07 9.48
N VAL A 15 -6.96 2.04 10.37
CA VAL A 15 -7.97 3.09 10.14
C VAL A 15 -7.69 3.92 8.87
N PRO A 16 -6.45 4.37 8.61
CA PRO A 16 -6.16 5.16 7.42
C PRO A 16 -6.29 4.35 6.13
N THR A 17 -6.19 3.02 6.14
CA THR A 17 -6.34 2.22 4.90
C THR A 17 -7.71 2.38 4.27
N PHE A 18 -8.77 2.51 5.08
CA PHE A 18 -10.13 2.79 4.60
C PHE A 18 -10.28 4.20 4.01
N LEU A 19 -9.47 5.15 4.47
CA LEU A 19 -9.43 6.51 3.91
C LEU A 19 -8.62 6.54 2.60
N ILE A 20 -7.49 5.82 2.57
CA ILE A 20 -6.60 5.75 1.41
C ILE A 20 -7.30 5.01 0.26
N GLU A 21 -7.96 3.88 0.51
CA GLU A 21 -8.67 3.14 -0.53
C GLU A 21 -9.81 3.95 -1.17
N ALA A 22 -10.36 4.96 -0.48
CA ALA A 22 -11.38 5.85 -1.03
C ALA A 22 -10.87 6.72 -2.18
N LEU A 23 -9.55 6.78 -2.37
CA LEU A 23 -8.90 7.43 -3.52
C LEU A 23 -9.03 6.59 -4.80
N LEU A 24 -9.23 5.26 -4.69
CA LEU A 24 -9.36 4.37 -5.83
C LEU A 24 -10.55 4.75 -6.72
N ARG A 25 -10.40 4.42 -8.01
CA ARG A 25 -11.41 4.62 -9.05
C ARG A 25 -11.61 3.30 -9.80
N PRO A 26 -12.85 2.81 -9.93
CA PRO A 26 -14.07 3.29 -9.28
C PRO A 26 -13.99 3.16 -7.74
N ARG A 27 -14.72 4.03 -7.03
CA ARG A 27 -14.68 4.07 -5.57
C ARG A 27 -15.19 2.76 -4.98
N PRO A 28 -14.42 2.10 -4.08
CA PRO A 28 -14.89 0.92 -3.38
C PRO A 28 -16.17 1.20 -2.58
N LEU A 29 -17.01 0.17 -2.41
CA LEU A 29 -18.15 0.25 -1.50
C LEU A 29 -17.67 0.57 -0.07
N PRO A 30 -18.45 1.29 0.75
CA PRO A 30 -18.11 1.49 2.16
C PRO A 30 -17.98 0.15 2.90
N PHE A 31 -17.12 0.08 3.93
CA PHE A 31 -16.78 -1.17 4.60
C PHE A 31 -18.01 -1.94 5.12
N TRP A 32 -19.05 -1.25 5.59
CA TRP A 32 -20.29 -1.87 6.11
C TRP A 32 -21.20 -2.48 5.04
N ARG A 33 -20.95 -2.21 3.75
CA ARG A 33 -21.69 -2.80 2.62
C ARG A 33 -20.91 -3.91 1.92
N ARG A 34 -19.70 -4.22 2.37
CA ARG A 34 -18.85 -5.24 1.75
C ARG A 34 -19.20 -6.63 2.27
N PRO A 35 -19.06 -7.67 1.43
CA PRO A 35 -19.09 -9.05 1.91
C PRO A 35 -18.04 -9.26 3.02
N ALA A 36 -18.37 -10.06 4.03
CA ALA A 36 -17.47 -10.34 5.15
C ALA A 36 -16.11 -10.91 4.69
N ALA A 37 -16.09 -11.70 3.60
CA ALA A 37 -14.87 -12.23 3.01
C ALA A 37 -13.91 -11.12 2.54
N CYS A 38 -14.43 -10.02 1.97
CA CYS A 38 -13.61 -8.89 1.54
C CYS A 38 -12.94 -8.18 2.74
N LEU A 39 -13.71 -7.98 3.82
CA LEU A 39 -13.16 -7.41 5.06
C LEU A 39 -12.14 -8.34 5.70
N ALA A 40 -12.40 -9.65 5.70
CA ALA A 40 -11.48 -10.65 6.23
C ALA A 40 -10.16 -10.68 5.46
N LEU A 41 -10.19 -10.57 4.13
CA LEU A 41 -8.98 -10.47 3.31
C LEU A 41 -8.21 -9.18 3.59
N HIS A 42 -8.89 -8.04 3.67
CA HIS A 42 -8.26 -6.75 4.01
C HIS A 42 -7.56 -6.81 5.36
N LEU A 43 -8.27 -7.26 6.40
CA LEU A 43 -7.74 -7.40 7.75
C LEU A 43 -6.63 -8.44 7.84
N GLY A 44 -6.81 -9.59 7.17
CA GLY A 44 -5.87 -10.70 7.21
C GLY A 44 -4.53 -10.35 6.54
N VAL A 45 -4.57 -9.74 5.36
CA VAL A 45 -3.36 -9.30 4.65
C VAL A 45 -2.66 -8.19 5.44
N LEU A 46 -3.40 -7.19 5.92
CA LEU A 46 -2.84 -6.12 6.75
C LEU A 46 -2.16 -6.67 7.99
N LEU A 47 -2.83 -7.57 8.71
CA LEU A 47 -2.30 -8.17 9.94
C LEU A 47 -1.06 -9.01 9.65
N LEU A 48 -1.07 -9.80 8.57
CA LEU A 48 0.07 -10.61 8.16
C LEU A 48 1.30 -9.74 7.88
N ILE A 49 1.16 -8.71 7.04
CA ILE A 49 2.28 -7.81 6.71
C ILE A 49 2.75 -7.07 7.97
N PHE A 50 1.82 -6.53 8.77
CA PHE A 50 2.17 -5.85 10.02
C PHE A 50 2.93 -6.75 10.99
N MET A 51 2.52 -8.01 11.16
CA MET A 51 3.21 -8.97 12.03
C MET A 51 4.59 -9.33 11.51
N LEU A 52 4.75 -9.53 10.20
CA LEU A 52 6.03 -9.82 9.57
C LEU A 52 6.99 -8.64 9.74
N GLU A 53 6.56 -7.43 9.44
CA GLU A 53 7.35 -6.22 9.64
C GLU A 53 7.66 -5.97 11.12
N LEU A 54 6.71 -6.20 12.02
CA LEU A 54 6.95 -6.09 13.45
C LEU A 54 7.98 -7.13 13.94
N ALA A 55 7.99 -8.34 13.38
CA ALA A 55 8.99 -9.35 13.68
C ALA A 55 10.39 -8.92 13.25
N VAL A 56 10.51 -8.24 12.09
CA VAL A 56 11.77 -7.72 11.56
C VAL A 56 12.24 -6.48 12.32
N PHE A 57 11.40 -5.44 12.39
CA PHE A 57 11.79 -4.14 12.93
C PHE A 57 11.72 -4.04 14.44
N ARG A 58 10.92 -4.90 15.10
CA ARG A 58 10.65 -4.86 16.55
C ARG A 58 10.13 -3.49 17.05
N ARG A 59 9.61 -2.66 16.15
CA ARG A 59 9.10 -1.31 16.40
C ARG A 59 7.67 -1.18 15.84
N PRO A 60 6.64 -1.10 16.70
CA PRO A 60 5.24 -1.21 16.25
C PRO A 60 4.78 -0.02 15.40
N TYR A 61 5.14 1.21 15.77
CA TYR A 61 4.78 2.38 14.97
C TYR A 61 5.48 2.42 13.62
N PHE A 62 6.73 1.96 13.55
CA PHE A 62 7.46 1.91 12.29
C PHE A 62 6.86 0.87 11.34
N ALA A 63 6.52 -0.32 11.82
CA ALA A 63 5.79 -1.33 11.05
C ALA A 63 4.41 -0.79 10.60
N ALA A 64 3.68 -0.08 11.46
CA ALA A 64 2.40 0.52 11.06
C ALA A 64 2.54 1.52 9.89
N LEU A 65 3.53 2.41 9.96
CA LEU A 65 3.80 3.39 8.90
C LEU A 65 4.32 2.75 7.62
N SER A 66 5.12 1.68 7.72
CA SER A 66 5.61 0.92 6.56
C SER A 66 4.45 0.22 5.83
N VAL A 67 3.56 -0.49 6.55
CA VAL A 67 2.33 -1.06 5.98
C VAL A 67 1.50 0.00 5.26
N LEU A 68 1.31 1.17 5.86
CA LEU A 68 0.60 2.29 5.22
C LEU A 68 1.32 2.80 3.97
N GLY A 69 2.65 2.85 3.99
CA GLY A 69 3.47 3.24 2.86
C GLY A 69 3.28 2.29 1.67
N TRP A 70 3.37 0.99 1.90
CA TRP A 70 3.13 -0.04 0.87
C TRP A 70 1.71 0.02 0.31
N PHE A 71 0.71 0.06 1.18
CA PHE A 71 -0.69 0.15 0.77
C PHE A 71 -0.98 1.44 -0.02
N GLY A 72 -0.49 2.57 0.50
CA GLY A 72 -0.61 3.87 -0.15
C GLY A 72 0.09 3.92 -1.50
N PHE A 73 1.28 3.34 -1.63
CA PHE A 73 1.99 3.24 -2.90
C PHE A 73 1.15 2.52 -3.96
N VAL A 74 0.62 1.33 -3.64
CA VAL A 74 -0.22 0.56 -4.57
C VAL A 74 -1.46 1.36 -4.98
N VAL A 75 -2.14 2.01 -4.03
CA VAL A 75 -3.33 2.82 -4.31
C VAL A 75 -2.99 4.04 -5.19
N LEU A 76 -1.92 4.78 -4.86
CA LEU A 76 -1.51 5.97 -5.62
C LEU A 76 -1.09 5.63 -7.05
N VAL A 77 -0.34 4.54 -7.22
CA VAL A 77 -0.01 4.00 -8.54
C VAL A 77 -1.28 3.64 -9.31
N SER A 78 -2.22 2.95 -8.66
CA SER A 78 -3.49 2.56 -9.28
C SER A 78 -4.29 3.77 -9.75
N VAL A 79 -4.37 4.82 -8.91
CA VAL A 79 -5.04 6.07 -9.26
C VAL A 79 -4.33 6.77 -10.42
N ALA A 80 -3.00 6.81 -10.42
CA ALA A 80 -2.24 7.41 -11.51
C ALA A 80 -2.40 6.64 -12.83
N LYS A 81 -2.39 5.30 -12.78
CA LYS A 81 -2.63 4.43 -13.95
C LYS A 81 -4.02 4.67 -14.51
N GLU A 82 -5.04 4.69 -13.66
CA GLU A 82 -6.42 4.95 -14.09
C GLU A 82 -6.57 6.36 -14.68
N GLN A 83 -5.88 7.37 -14.15
CA GLN A 83 -5.92 8.74 -14.69
C GLN A 83 -5.32 8.84 -16.10
N VAL A 84 -4.23 8.11 -16.38
CA VAL A 84 -3.48 8.21 -17.63
C VAL A 84 -3.98 7.22 -18.68
N LEU A 85 -4.19 5.95 -18.29
CA LEU A 85 -4.53 4.86 -19.19
C LEU A 85 -6.02 4.51 -19.19
N ARG A 86 -6.80 4.99 -18.19
CA ARG A 86 -8.21 4.57 -18.00
C ARG A 86 -8.37 3.05 -17.84
N GLU A 87 -7.35 2.43 -17.26
CA GLU A 87 -7.30 1.00 -16.99
C GLU A 87 -7.01 0.74 -15.51
N PRO A 88 -7.65 -0.29 -14.93
CA PRO A 88 -7.37 -0.69 -13.56
C PRO A 88 -5.96 -1.23 -13.40
N PHE A 89 -5.45 -1.15 -12.18
CA PHE A 89 -4.21 -1.80 -11.79
C PHE A 89 -4.43 -3.31 -11.70
N ILE A 90 -3.66 -4.08 -12.46
CA ILE A 90 -3.76 -5.53 -12.57
C ILE A 90 -2.44 -6.20 -12.21
N TYR A 91 -2.48 -7.49 -11.90
CA TYR A 91 -1.29 -8.24 -11.47
C TYR A 91 -0.12 -8.15 -12.48
N GLN A 92 -0.42 -8.11 -13.78
CA GLN A 92 0.60 -7.98 -14.84
C GLN A 92 1.42 -6.67 -14.74
N ASP A 93 0.90 -5.63 -14.07
CA ASP A 93 1.65 -4.39 -13.86
C ASP A 93 2.86 -4.57 -12.93
N PHE A 94 2.87 -5.61 -12.09
CA PHE A 94 4.02 -5.95 -11.24
C PHE A 94 5.22 -6.44 -12.03
N ASP A 95 5.01 -7.05 -13.20
CA ASP A 95 6.10 -7.46 -14.09
C ASP A 95 6.85 -6.21 -14.58
N TYR A 96 6.10 -5.17 -14.99
CA TYR A 96 6.70 -3.89 -15.39
C TYR A 96 7.43 -3.18 -14.24
N PHE A 97 6.94 -3.29 -13.00
CA PHE A 97 7.68 -2.76 -11.84
C PHE A 97 8.98 -3.50 -11.58
N THR A 98 8.96 -4.83 -11.71
CA THR A 98 10.15 -5.66 -11.55
C THR A 98 11.18 -5.34 -12.64
N ASP A 99 10.72 -5.13 -13.87
CA ASP A 99 11.57 -4.70 -14.98
C ASP A 99 12.12 -3.28 -14.78
N ALA A 100 11.36 -2.38 -14.17
CA ALA A 100 11.86 -1.05 -13.80
C ALA A 100 13.00 -1.11 -12.77
N ILE A 101 12.96 -2.07 -11.84
CA ILE A 101 14.05 -2.31 -10.87
C ILE A 101 15.26 -2.98 -11.55
N ARG A 102 15.03 -3.90 -12.48
CA ARG A 102 16.11 -4.60 -13.23
C ARG A 102 16.80 -3.69 -14.25
N HIS A 103 16.06 -2.79 -14.86
CA HIS A 103 16.54 -1.88 -15.91
C HIS A 103 16.27 -0.41 -15.55
N PRO A 104 16.86 0.11 -14.45
CA PRO A 104 16.55 1.44 -13.92
C PRO A 104 16.79 2.56 -14.94
N ARG A 105 17.82 2.41 -15.80
CA ARG A 105 18.14 3.38 -16.87
C ARG A 105 17.04 3.53 -17.93
N LEU A 106 16.18 2.52 -18.10
CA LEU A 106 15.12 2.54 -19.11
C LEU A 106 13.83 3.17 -18.57
N TYR A 107 13.56 3.08 -17.27
CA TYR A 107 12.27 3.49 -16.68
C TYR A 107 12.34 4.75 -15.79
N LEU A 108 13.43 4.93 -15.03
CA LEU A 108 13.59 6.10 -14.14
C LEU A 108 13.59 7.47 -14.85
N PRO A 109 14.16 7.64 -16.07
CA PRO A 109 14.18 8.95 -16.73
C PRO A 109 12.77 9.49 -17.03
N PHE A 110 11.78 8.60 -17.16
CA PHE A 110 10.41 8.94 -17.51
C PHE A 110 9.49 9.11 -16.29
N LEU A 111 9.96 8.77 -15.08
CA LEU A 111 9.18 8.86 -13.84
C LEU A 111 9.01 10.32 -13.33
N GLY A 112 9.78 11.26 -13.89
CA GLY A 112 9.82 12.66 -13.47
C GLY A 112 10.72 12.87 -12.24
N TRP A 113 11.59 13.89 -12.32
CA TRP A 113 12.65 14.18 -11.35
C TRP A 113 12.22 14.25 -9.88
N VAL A 114 10.97 14.70 -9.62
CA VAL A 114 10.40 14.79 -8.27
C VAL A 114 10.15 13.40 -7.64
N ARG A 115 9.80 12.38 -8.45
CA ARG A 115 9.56 11.01 -7.96
C ARG A 115 10.86 10.21 -7.83
N ALA A 116 11.84 10.49 -8.69
CA ALA A 116 13.18 9.89 -8.59
C ALA A 116 13.92 10.31 -7.32
N LEU A 117 13.77 11.57 -6.89
CA LEU A 117 14.35 12.09 -5.65
C LEU A 117 13.75 11.49 -4.38
N LEU A 118 12.45 11.18 -4.36
CA LEU A 118 11.77 10.58 -3.19
C LEU A 118 12.08 9.09 -2.98
N VAL A 119 12.56 8.39 -4.01
CA VAL A 119 12.97 6.97 -3.93
C VAL A 119 14.46 6.82 -3.64
N GLY A 120 15.27 7.86 -3.93
CA GLY A 120 16.72 7.85 -3.77
C GLY A 120 17.26 8.54 -2.50
N ALA A 121 16.40 9.10 -1.66
CA ALA A 121 16.76 9.75 -0.39
C ALA A 121 16.19 8.97 0.79
#